data_AF-A0A2R6NAT7-F1
#
_entry.id   AF-A0A2R6NAT7-F1
#
_cell.length_a   1.000
_cell.length_b   1.000
_cell.length_c   1.000
_cell.angle_alpha   90.00
_cell.angle_beta   90.00
_cell.angle_gamma   90.00
#
_symmetry.space_group_name_H-M   'P 1'
#
loop_
_entity.id
_entity.type
_entity.pdbx_description
1 polymer ?
#
loop_
_entity_poly.entity_id
_entity_poly.type
_entity_poly.pdbx_seq_one_letter_code
_entity_poly.pdbx_strand_id
1 'polypeptide(L)'
;HQIGFLNDQGYANPETMALFADSENADLGRQFMNFMLTERAQSKIAVKNVQFPAVDGVTPGESFAKYAKEPPEPVTFSYDELAGSVGTWVSEWARLVAGE
;
A
#
# COMPACT_ATOMS: atom_id res chain seq x y z
N HIS A 1 -3.32 25.53 -0.69
CA HIS A 1 -3.79 24.13 -0.58
C HIS A 1 -3.81 23.78 0.89
N GLN A 2 -4.95 23.30 1.40
CA GLN A 2 -5.11 22.80 2.77
C GLN A 2 -5.41 21.30 2.65
N ILE A 3 -4.78 20.50 3.50
CA ILE A 3 -4.99 19.05 3.59
C ILE A 3 -5.80 18.82 4.86
N GLY A 4 -6.88 18.05 4.74
CA GLY A 4 -7.69 17.61 5.87
C GLY A 4 -7.84 16.10 5.84
N PHE A 5 -7.53 15.44 6.94
CA PHE A 5 -7.77 14.02 7.15
C PHE A 5 -9.13 13.87 7.85
N LEU A 6 -10.03 13.07 7.28
CA LEU A 6 -11.32 12.82 7.92
C LEU A 6 -11.06 12.07 9.22
N ASN A 7 -11.47 12.64 10.35
CA ASN A 7 -11.19 12.11 11.70
C ASN A 7 -9.70 11.89 11.98
N ASP A 8 -8.81 12.70 11.41
CA ASP A 8 -7.35 12.53 11.49
C ASP A 8 -6.82 11.20 10.90
N GLN A 9 -7.67 10.52 10.11
CA GLN A 9 -7.38 9.20 9.55
C GLN A 9 -7.05 9.23 8.07
N GLY A 10 -6.30 8.19 7.67
CA GLY A 10 -6.13 7.77 6.29
C GLY A 10 -5.98 6.25 6.26
N TYR A 11 -6.77 5.59 5.40
CA TYR A 11 -6.73 4.14 5.25
C TYR A 11 -5.52 3.75 4.41
N ALA A 12 -4.56 3.09 5.03
CA ALA A 12 -3.37 2.59 4.35
C ALA A 12 -3.76 1.49 3.37
N ASN A 13 -3.19 1.54 2.17
CA ASN A 13 -3.38 0.52 1.14
C ASN A 13 -2.00 0.02 0.71
N PRO A 14 -1.41 -0.93 1.46
CA PRO A 14 -0.10 -1.46 1.13
C PRO A 14 -0.18 -2.32 -0.13
N GLU A 15 0.59 -1.95 -1.15
CA GLU A 15 0.81 -2.80 -2.32
C GLU A 15 1.85 -3.87 -2.00
N THR A 16 1.61 -5.10 -2.46
CA THR A 16 2.46 -6.25 -2.17
C THR A 16 3.01 -6.87 -3.43
N MET A 17 4.14 -7.56 -3.29
CA MET A 17 4.70 -8.42 -4.34
C MET A 17 4.76 -9.85 -3.81
N ALA A 18 4.39 -10.80 -4.65
CA ALA A 18 4.47 -12.21 -4.35
C ALA A 18 5.00 -12.99 -5.56
N LEU A 19 5.64 -14.12 -5.30
CA LEU A 19 6.09 -15.06 -6.31
C LEU A 19 5.11 -16.24 -6.37
N PHE A 20 4.72 -16.64 -7.58
CA PHE A 20 3.97 -17.88 -7.78
C PHE A 20 4.77 -19.09 -7.29
N ALA A 21 4.13 -19.97 -6.53
CA ALA A 21 4.78 -21.09 -5.86
C ALA A 21 5.44 -22.08 -6.84
N ASP A 22 4.93 -22.18 -8.06
CA ASP A 22 5.34 -23.08 -9.14
C ASP A 22 6.16 -22.37 -10.23
N SER A 23 6.69 -21.18 -9.95
CA SER A 23 7.49 -20.42 -10.93
C SER A 23 8.75 -21.19 -11.35
N GLU A 24 8.89 -21.43 -12.66
CA GLU A 24 10.10 -21.99 -13.26
C GLU A 24 11.34 -21.06 -13.13
N ASN A 25 11.14 -19.79 -12.76
CA ASN A 25 12.18 -18.77 -12.65
C ASN A 25 12.23 -18.15 -11.24
N ALA A 26 12.06 -18.96 -10.20
CA ALA A 26 11.95 -18.50 -8.81
C ALA A 26 13.13 -17.61 -8.36
N ASP A 27 14.37 -17.96 -8.74
CA ASP A 27 15.56 -17.18 -8.37
C ASP A 27 15.58 -15.79 -9.01
N LEU A 28 15.18 -15.69 -10.28
CA LEU A 28 15.05 -14.41 -10.97
C LEU A 28 13.93 -13.58 -10.35
N GLY A 29 12.80 -14.20 -10.00
CA GLY A 29 11.71 -13.54 -9.29
C GLY A 29 12.17 -12.94 -7.96
N ARG A 30 12.96 -13.67 -7.17
CA ARG A 30 13.55 -13.15 -5.91
C ARG A 30 14.52 -12.01 -6.15
N GLN A 31 15.36 -12.10 -7.18
CA GLN A 31 16.27 -11.00 -7.56
C GLN A 31 15.49 -9.74 -7.96
N PHE A 32 14.41 -9.89 -8.71
CA PHE A 32 13.54 -8.78 -9.07
C PHE A 32 12.87 -8.14 -7.85
N MET A 33 12.31 -8.94 -6.94
CA MET A 33 11.74 -8.42 -5.68
C MET A 33 12.80 -7.69 -4.84
N ASN A 34 14.02 -8.21 -4.75
CA ASN A 34 15.13 -7.53 -4.08
C ASN A 34 15.48 -6.19 -4.75
N PHE A 35 15.51 -6.14 -6.10
CA PHE A 35 15.72 -4.90 -6.83
C PHE A 35 14.63 -3.85 -6.52
N MET A 36 13.37 -4.27 -6.47
CA MET A 36 12.23 -3.40 -6.17
C MET A 36 12.32 -2.77 -4.77
N LEU A 37 12.98 -3.43 -3.81
CA LEU A 37 13.19 -2.92 -2.45
C LEU A 37 14.45 -2.05 -2.29
N THR A 38 15.22 -1.83 -3.36
CA THR A 38 16.36 -0.90 -3.30
C THR A 38 15.89 0.54 -3.16
N GLU A 39 16.68 1.39 -2.47
CA GLU A 39 16.42 2.83 -2.36
C GLU A 39 16.20 3.50 -3.73
N ARG A 40 16.98 3.09 -4.73
CA ARG A 40 16.85 3.60 -6.11
C ARG A 40 15.48 3.28 -6.71
N ALA A 41 14.98 2.06 -6.54
CA ALA A 41 13.65 1.70 -7.04
C ALA A 41 12.56 2.41 -6.23
N GLN A 42 12.64 2.36 -4.90
CA GLN A 42 11.66 2.92 -3.99
C GLN A 42 11.50 4.45 -4.13
N SER A 43 12.59 5.19 -4.32
CA SER A 43 12.53 6.64 -4.58
C SER A 43 11.81 6.98 -5.89
N LYS A 44 11.91 6.12 -6.91
CA LYS A 44 11.23 6.31 -8.19
C LYS A 44 9.77 5.87 -8.12
N ILE A 45 9.48 4.74 -7.49
CA ILE A 45 8.13 4.22 -7.29
C ILE A 45 7.30 5.26 -6.54
N ALA A 46 7.82 5.81 -5.44
CA ALA A 46 7.09 6.76 -4.62
C ALA A 46 6.58 7.97 -5.42
N VAL A 47 7.43 8.57 -6.26
CA VAL A 47 7.04 9.72 -7.09
C VAL A 47 6.12 9.33 -8.24
N LYS A 48 6.33 8.16 -8.84
CA LYS A 48 5.57 7.73 -10.04
C LYS A 48 4.19 7.19 -9.72
N ASN A 49 4.04 6.51 -8.59
CA ASN A 49 2.78 5.94 -8.14
C ASN A 49 2.07 6.83 -7.11
N VAL A 50 2.70 7.91 -6.65
CA VAL A 50 2.17 8.79 -5.59
C VAL A 50 1.90 7.99 -4.31
N GLN A 51 2.91 7.23 -3.89
CA GLN A 51 2.84 6.30 -2.73
C GLN A 51 4.07 6.47 -1.85
N PHE A 52 3.94 6.17 -0.56
CA PHE A 52 5.09 6.17 0.34
C PHE A 52 6.02 4.98 0.03
N PRO A 53 7.35 5.13 0.18
CA PRO A 53 8.27 4.00 0.10
C PRO A 53 7.90 2.89 1.07
N ALA A 54 8.08 1.64 0.64
CA ALA A 54 7.88 0.44 1.46
C ALA A 54 9.09 0.09 2.34
N VAL A 55 10.19 0.84 2.24
CA VAL A 55 11.42 0.65 3.03
C VAL A 55 11.86 1.97 3.65
N ASP A 56 12.49 1.89 4.82
CA ASP A 56 12.98 3.04 5.57
C ASP A 56 14.16 3.74 4.87
N GLY A 57 14.40 5.00 5.25
CA GLY A 57 15.58 5.77 4.81
C GLY A 57 15.51 6.33 3.39
N VAL A 58 14.41 6.09 2.66
CA VAL A 58 14.23 6.61 1.29
C VAL A 58 13.60 8.00 1.34
N THR A 59 14.26 8.99 0.73
CA THR A 59 13.69 10.34 0.55
C THR A 59 13.38 10.58 -0.93
N PRO A 60 12.11 10.50 -1.37
CA PRO A 60 11.74 10.63 -2.79
C PRO A 60 11.97 12.04 -3.39
N GLY A 61 12.32 13.02 -2.56
CA GLY A 61 12.62 14.40 -2.93
C GLY A 61 11.71 15.43 -2.24
N GLU A 62 12.12 16.70 -2.25
CA GLU A 62 11.45 17.79 -1.52
C GLU A 62 10.00 18.00 -1.96
N SER A 63 9.72 17.90 -3.27
CA SER A 63 8.36 18.03 -3.80
C SER A 63 7.43 16.94 -3.26
N PHE A 64 7.93 15.70 -3.13
CA PHE A 64 7.13 14.61 -2.59
C PHE A 64 6.79 14.86 -1.12
N ALA A 65 7.80 15.17 -0.30
CA ALA A 65 7.61 15.48 1.13
C ALA A 65 6.69 16.69 1.40
N LYS A 66 6.63 17.63 0.45
CA LYS A 66 5.72 18.78 0.54
C LYS A 66 4.25 18.37 0.43
N TYR A 67 3.93 17.42 -0.45
CA TYR A 67 2.53 17.10 -0.81
C TYR A 67 2.03 15.77 -0.25
N ALA A 68 2.90 14.76 -0.13
CA ALA A 68 2.58 13.50 0.52
C ALA A 68 2.60 13.71 2.04
N LYS A 69 1.41 13.75 2.66
CA LYS A 69 1.24 13.87 4.10
C LYS A 69 0.66 12.59 4.65
N GLU A 70 1.27 12.09 5.71
CA GLU A 70 0.73 10.96 6.47
C GLU A 70 -0.36 11.46 7.41
N PRO A 71 -1.45 10.69 7.58
CA PRO A 71 -2.45 11.00 8.60
C PRO A 71 -1.83 10.82 10.00
N PRO A 72 -2.25 11.62 10.99
CA PRO A 72 -1.87 11.38 12.39
C PRO A 72 -2.27 9.98 12.88
N GLU A 73 -3.42 9.48 12.43
CA GLU A 73 -3.95 8.15 12.79
C GLU A 73 -4.10 7.27 11.54
N PRO A 74 -3.02 6.64 11.05
CA PRO A 74 -3.14 5.72 9.93
C PRO A 74 -3.98 4.51 10.33
N VAL A 75 -5.02 4.21 9.53
CA VAL A 75 -5.84 3.03 9.71
C VAL A 75 -5.25 1.90 8.89
N THR A 76 -4.88 0.81 9.56
CA THR A 76 -4.40 -0.43 8.96
C THR A 76 -5.22 -1.58 9.52
N PHE A 77 -5.35 -2.65 8.74
CA PHE A 77 -5.94 -3.91 9.21
C PHE A 77 -4.85 -4.99 9.20
N SER A 78 -4.86 -5.82 10.22
CA SER A 78 -4.07 -7.04 10.21
C SER A 78 -4.63 -8.04 9.18
N TYR A 79 -3.78 -8.99 8.77
CA TYR A 79 -4.22 -10.07 7.90
C TYR A 79 -5.38 -10.87 8.52
N ASP A 80 -5.31 -11.18 9.82
CA ASP A 80 -6.33 -11.98 10.51
C ASP A 80 -7.67 -11.25 10.58
N GLU A 81 -7.67 -9.93 10.82
CA GLU A 81 -8.88 -9.11 10.78
C GLU A 81 -9.52 -9.09 9.40
N LEU A 82 -8.72 -8.90 8.34
CA LEU A 82 -9.22 -8.93 6.97
C LEU A 82 -9.74 -10.31 6.59
N ALA A 83 -8.96 -11.37 6.82
CA ALA A 83 -9.33 -12.73 6.48
C ALA A 83 -10.62 -13.17 7.18
N GLY A 84 -10.81 -12.76 8.44
CA GLY A 84 -12.01 -13.07 9.23
C GLY A 84 -13.25 -12.24 8.85
N SER A 85 -13.08 -11.07 8.24
CA SER A 85 -14.16 -10.08 8.16
C SER A 85 -14.50 -9.58 6.75
N VAL A 86 -13.53 -9.56 5.82
CA VAL A 86 -13.68 -8.88 4.51
C VAL A 86 -14.81 -9.47 3.67
N GLY A 87 -15.01 -10.80 3.70
CA GLY A 87 -16.09 -11.45 2.96
C GLY A 87 -17.47 -11.03 3.44
N THR A 88 -17.64 -10.92 4.77
CA THR A 88 -18.88 -10.44 5.38
C THR A 88 -19.13 -8.98 5.01
N TRP A 89 -18.14 -8.11 5.19
CA TRP A 89 -18.27 -6.69 4.86
C TRP A 89 -18.63 -6.44 3.40
N VAL A 90 -17.99 -7.15 2.47
CA VAL A 90 -18.29 -7.05 1.04
C VAL A 90 -19.74 -7.47 0.75
N SER A 91 -20.20 -8.54 1.39
CA SER A 91 -21.58 -9.04 1.22
C SER A 91 -22.60 -8.05 1.78
N GLU A 92 -22.35 -7.48 2.98
CA GLU A 92 -23.20 -6.48 3.60
C GLU A 92 -23.26 -5.18 2.78
N TRP A 93 -22.11 -4.75 2.25
CA TRP A 93 -22.03 -3.58 1.39
C TRP A 93 -22.78 -3.78 0.07
N ALA A 94 -22.61 -4.93 -0.59
CA ALA A 94 -23.36 -5.28 -1.79
C ALA A 94 -24.87 -5.21 -1.55
N ARG A 95 -25.35 -5.78 -0.43
CA ARG A 95 -26.77 -5.70 -0.06
C ARG A 95 -27.25 -4.27 0.17
N LEU A 96 -26.44 -3.44 0.81
CA LEU A 96 -26.79 -2.05 1.09
C LEU A 96 -26.89 -1.20 -0.19
N VAL A 97 -25.98 -1.40 -1.13
CA VAL A 97 -25.83 -0.53 -2.32
C VAL A 97 -26.59 -1.05 -3.54
N ALA A 98 -26.58 -2.36 -3.77
CA ALA A 98 -27.21 -2.99 -4.92
C ALA A 98 -28.57 -3.65 -4.60
N GLY A 99 -28.88 -3.88 -3.31
CA GLY A 99 -30.14 -4.52 -2.91
C GLY A 99 -30.22 -6.03 -3.17
N GLU A 100 -29.09 -6.68 -3.49
CA GLU A 100 -28.97 -8.15 -3.62
C GLU A 100 -28.61 -8.83 -2.30
#